data_AF-A0A3N0Z235-F1
#
_entry.id   AF-A0A3N0Z235-F1
#
_cell.length_a   1.000
_cell.length_b   1.000
_cell.length_c   1.000
_cell.angle_alpha   90.00
_cell.angle_beta   90.00
_cell.angle_gamma   90.00
#
_symmetry.space_group_name_H-M   'P 1'
#
loop_
_entity.id
_entity.type
_entity.pdbx_description
1 polymer ?
#
loop_
_entity_poly.entity_id
_entity_poly.type
_entity_poly.pdbx_seq_one_letter_code
_entity_poly.pdbx_strand_id
1 'polypeptide(L)'
;MTSADSSQSKRFKTDVDRNVKRAAPDLETAESDAVTVAEECEVCVGFLGRLYNSLVIRHTELSPELVEDGLIRACAETTGKENRLCYYLGASSDAAAKVTGEVSRPLSAHVPVHKICQKLQRRDGQICELRYERPVLDWSRDALSKMRVLELKRVLASWGEECRACLEKSEFIELIQEVAPKHSTAQHRTHREEF
;
A
#
# COMPACT_ATOMS: atom_id res chain seq x y z
N MET A 1 54.18 15.54 -33.15
CA MET A 1 55.05 16.59 -33.71
C MET A 1 54.29 17.17 -34.88
N THR A 2 53.75 18.38 -34.92
CA THR A 2 53.87 19.63 -34.16
C THR A 2 52.65 20.49 -34.52
N SER A 3 52.11 21.24 -33.55
CA SER A 3 51.72 22.67 -33.55
C SER A 3 51.32 23.36 -34.87
N ALA A 4 50.48 24.40 -34.97
CA ALA A 4 49.57 25.20 -34.15
C ALA A 4 49.05 26.33 -35.09
N ASP A 5 48.00 27.06 -34.68
CA ASP A 5 47.61 28.47 -34.97
C ASP A 5 46.11 28.58 -35.34
N SER A 6 45.20 29.16 -34.53
CA SER A 6 45.09 30.46 -33.82
C SER A 6 44.40 31.55 -34.65
N SER A 7 43.36 32.14 -34.04
CA SER A 7 42.96 33.56 -34.14
C SER A 7 42.29 34.05 -35.46
N GLN A 8 41.30 34.95 -35.53
CA GLN A 8 40.66 35.88 -34.58
C GLN A 8 39.53 36.67 -35.32
N SER A 9 38.49 37.12 -34.59
CA SER A 9 37.83 38.46 -34.71
C SER A 9 36.94 38.73 -35.98
N LYS A 10 35.77 39.41 -36.02
CA LYS A 10 35.20 40.63 -35.39
C LYS A 10 33.66 40.63 -35.63
N ARG A 11 32.81 40.91 -34.62
CA ARG A 11 32.12 42.20 -34.36
C ARG A 11 30.80 42.40 -35.12
N PHE A 12 29.67 42.50 -34.42
CA PHE A 12 28.69 43.58 -34.60
C PHE A 12 27.82 43.72 -33.34
N LYS A 13 27.52 44.98 -33.00
CA LYS A 13 26.95 45.47 -31.75
C LYS A 13 25.59 46.09 -32.09
N THR A 14 24.52 45.81 -31.35
CA THR A 14 23.40 46.75 -31.17
C THR A 14 22.72 46.51 -29.82
N ASP A 15 22.56 47.61 -29.11
CA ASP A 15 21.87 47.79 -27.83
C ASP A 15 20.37 47.47 -27.89
N VAL A 16 19.76 47.14 -26.74
CA VAL A 16 18.55 47.80 -26.20
C VAL A 16 18.15 47.10 -24.88
N ASP A 17 18.21 47.88 -23.81
CA ASP A 17 17.66 47.58 -22.49
C ASP A 17 16.17 47.20 -22.53
N ARG A 18 15.80 46.12 -21.83
CA ARG A 18 14.56 46.11 -21.03
C ARG A 18 14.60 45.08 -19.90
N ASN A 19 14.78 45.65 -18.73
CA ASN A 19 14.48 45.12 -17.41
C ASN A 19 13.17 44.31 -17.38
N VAL A 20 13.25 42.98 -17.18
CA VAL A 20 12.14 42.15 -16.70
C VAL A 20 12.70 41.29 -15.59
N LYS A 21 12.41 41.71 -14.35
CA LYS A 21 12.47 40.86 -13.16
C LYS A 21 11.74 39.56 -13.46
N ARG A 22 12.47 38.44 -13.50
CA ARG A 22 11.88 37.12 -13.28
C ARG A 22 12.59 36.51 -12.09
N ALA A 23 11.81 36.40 -11.03
CA ALA A 23 12.13 35.63 -9.84
C ALA A 23 12.60 34.23 -10.26
N ALA A 24 13.61 33.72 -9.55
CA ALA A 24 13.95 32.32 -9.57
C ALA A 24 12.68 31.51 -9.25
N PRO A 25 12.37 30.44 -10.00
CA PRO A 25 11.41 29.46 -9.50
C PRO A 25 12.13 28.69 -8.40
N ASP A 26 11.60 28.83 -7.19
CA ASP A 26 12.02 28.08 -6.02
C ASP A 26 11.99 26.58 -6.31
N LEU A 27 13.15 25.98 -6.04
CA LEU A 27 13.42 24.55 -6.01
C LEU A 27 12.77 23.99 -4.74
N GLU A 28 11.46 23.77 -4.76
CA GLU A 28 10.78 23.02 -3.68
C GLU A 28 9.47 22.42 -4.18
N THR A 29 9.25 21.15 -3.84
CA THR A 29 8.08 20.28 -4.09
C THR A 29 8.10 19.43 -5.38
N ALA A 30 8.96 18.41 -5.39
CA ALA A 30 8.82 17.23 -6.26
C ALA A 30 8.97 15.91 -5.47
N GLU A 31 8.51 15.86 -4.21
CA GLU A 31 8.59 14.66 -3.35
C GLU A 31 7.26 14.25 -2.69
N SER A 32 6.13 14.93 -2.96
CA SER A 32 4.84 14.61 -2.30
C SER A 32 3.94 13.63 -3.05
N ASP A 33 4.22 13.30 -4.32
CA ASP A 33 3.27 12.55 -5.17
C ASP A 33 3.62 11.06 -5.38
N ALA A 34 4.81 10.61 -4.94
CA ALA A 34 5.19 9.20 -5.02
C ALA A 34 4.68 8.38 -3.81
N VAL A 35 4.38 9.05 -2.69
CA VAL A 35 3.94 8.41 -1.44
C VAL A 35 2.42 8.15 -1.43
N THR A 36 1.64 8.87 -2.22
CA THR A 36 0.16 8.77 -2.21
C THR A 36 -0.39 7.61 -3.05
N VAL A 37 0.30 7.18 -4.11
CA VAL A 37 -0.20 6.11 -4.99
C VAL A 37 0.00 4.71 -4.41
N ALA A 38 1.08 4.51 -3.65
CA ALA A 38 1.35 3.22 -2.99
C ALA A 38 0.44 2.98 -1.78
N GLU A 39 -0.05 4.04 -1.15
CA GLU A 39 -1.10 3.92 -0.14
C GLU A 39 -2.50 3.81 -0.75
N GLU A 40 -2.75 4.08 -2.02
CA GLU A 40 -4.12 3.90 -2.55
C GLU A 40 -4.41 2.41 -2.82
N CYS A 41 -5.47 1.88 -2.19
CA CYS A 41 -5.94 0.51 -2.39
C CYS A 41 -4.96 -0.60 -1.97
N GLU A 42 -4.13 -0.38 -0.96
CA GLU A 42 -3.08 -1.31 -0.47
C GLU A 42 -3.51 -2.79 -0.43
N VAL A 43 -4.66 -3.09 0.18
CA VAL A 43 -5.15 -4.48 0.29
C VAL A 43 -5.51 -5.06 -1.08
N CYS A 44 -6.20 -4.30 -1.92
CA CYS A 44 -6.56 -4.73 -3.28
C CYS A 44 -5.32 -4.97 -4.14
N VAL A 45 -4.37 -4.02 -4.15
CA VAL A 45 -3.17 -4.09 -4.98
C VAL A 45 -2.26 -5.21 -4.51
N GLY A 46 -2.07 -5.35 -3.19
CA GLY A 46 -1.26 -6.42 -2.62
C GLY A 46 -1.82 -7.80 -2.93
N PHE A 47 -3.12 -8.02 -2.67
CA PHE A 47 -3.75 -9.32 -2.88
C PHE A 47 -3.76 -9.73 -4.36
N LEU A 48 -4.26 -8.87 -5.24
CA LEU A 48 -4.34 -9.17 -6.68
C LEU A 48 -2.95 -9.25 -7.33
N GLY A 49 -1.96 -8.51 -6.82
CA GLY A 49 -0.56 -8.62 -7.25
C GLY A 49 0.03 -9.99 -6.94
N ARG A 50 -0.18 -10.51 -5.72
CA ARG A 50 0.25 -11.87 -5.35
C ARG A 50 -0.46 -12.93 -6.19
N LEU A 51 -1.76 -12.80 -6.39
CA LEU A 51 -2.53 -13.70 -7.25
C LEU A 51 -1.95 -13.72 -8.67
N TYR A 52 -1.78 -12.56 -9.30
CA TYR A 52 -1.23 -12.45 -10.65
C TYR A 52 0.14 -13.13 -10.77
N ASN A 53 1.07 -12.80 -9.86
CA ASN A 53 2.40 -13.38 -9.85
C ASN A 53 2.36 -14.91 -9.72
N SER A 54 1.49 -15.44 -8.86
CA SER A 54 1.31 -16.89 -8.69
C SER A 54 0.79 -17.57 -9.96
N LEU A 55 -0.02 -16.88 -10.77
CA LEU A 55 -0.60 -17.43 -11.99
C LEU A 55 0.41 -17.42 -13.14
N VAL A 56 1.13 -16.31 -13.35
CA VAL A 56 2.14 -16.20 -14.43
C VAL A 56 3.36 -17.10 -14.22
N ILE A 57 3.67 -17.47 -12.98
CA ILE A 57 4.73 -18.45 -12.69
C ILE A 57 4.29 -19.87 -13.11
N ARG A 58 3.01 -20.20 -12.97
CA ARG A 58 2.47 -21.55 -13.21
C ARG A 58 1.95 -21.76 -14.62
N HIS A 59 1.55 -20.69 -15.30
CA HIS A 59 0.86 -20.75 -16.59
C HIS A 59 1.48 -19.76 -17.58
N THR A 60 1.75 -20.25 -18.79
CA THR A 60 2.27 -19.43 -19.89
C THR A 60 1.21 -18.48 -20.45
N GLU A 61 -0.05 -18.91 -20.46
CA GLU A 61 -1.19 -18.12 -20.90
C GLU A 61 -2.25 -18.07 -19.80
N LEU A 62 -2.90 -16.92 -19.65
CA LEU A 62 -3.97 -16.71 -18.68
C LEU A 62 -5.31 -16.62 -19.42
N SER A 63 -6.25 -17.51 -19.14
CA SER A 63 -7.65 -17.37 -19.56
C SER A 63 -8.48 -16.73 -18.45
N PRO A 64 -9.60 -16.05 -18.78
CA PRO A 64 -10.52 -15.52 -17.77
C PRO A 64 -11.04 -16.60 -16.81
N GLU A 65 -11.32 -17.82 -17.28
CA GLU A 65 -11.78 -18.90 -16.39
C GLU A 65 -10.68 -19.33 -15.43
N LEU A 66 -9.44 -19.49 -15.93
CA LEU A 66 -8.30 -19.86 -15.10
C LEU A 66 -8.03 -18.82 -14.01
N VAL A 67 -8.12 -17.54 -14.35
CA VAL A 67 -7.94 -16.45 -13.39
C VAL A 67 -9.09 -16.43 -12.38
N GLU A 68 -10.33 -16.62 -12.83
CA GLU A 68 -11.49 -16.68 -11.94
C GLU A 68 -11.42 -17.84 -10.95
N ASP A 69 -11.04 -19.04 -11.41
CA ASP A 69 -10.80 -20.19 -10.56
C ASP A 69 -9.65 -19.93 -9.56
N GLY A 70 -8.56 -19.32 -10.03
CA GLY A 70 -7.45 -18.92 -9.18
C GLY A 70 -7.87 -17.91 -8.10
N LEU A 71 -8.71 -16.94 -8.45
CA LEU A 71 -9.26 -15.95 -7.53
C LEU A 71 -10.15 -16.60 -6.46
N ILE A 72 -11.06 -17.48 -6.85
CA ILE A 72 -11.95 -18.20 -5.92
C ILE A 72 -11.14 -19.05 -4.94
N ARG A 73 -10.13 -19.77 -5.43
CA ARG A 73 -9.24 -20.60 -4.58
C ARG A 73 -8.45 -19.74 -3.60
N ALA A 74 -7.84 -18.65 -4.09
CA ALA A 74 -7.11 -17.72 -3.22
C ALA A 74 -8.03 -17.15 -2.14
N CYS A 75 -9.25 -16.74 -2.51
CA CYS A 75 -10.22 -16.20 -1.57
C CYS A 75 -10.69 -17.21 -0.51
N ALA A 76 -10.74 -18.51 -0.82
CA ALA A 76 -11.14 -19.54 0.13
C ALA A 76 -10.17 -19.70 1.31
N GLU A 77 -8.90 -19.32 1.13
CA GLU A 77 -7.85 -19.41 2.15
C GLU A 77 -7.67 -18.10 2.93
N THR A 78 -8.30 -17.01 2.49
CA THR A 78 -8.11 -15.68 3.09
C THR A 78 -8.88 -15.50 4.40
N THR A 79 -8.32 -14.66 5.28
CA THR A 79 -8.98 -14.19 6.49
C THR A 79 -8.88 -12.66 6.60
N GLY A 80 -9.55 -12.06 7.59
CA GLY A 80 -9.43 -10.63 7.89
C GLY A 80 -9.81 -9.71 6.71
N LYS A 81 -8.89 -8.81 6.34
CA LYS A 81 -9.11 -7.77 5.33
C LYS A 81 -9.21 -8.31 3.91
N GLU A 82 -8.46 -9.37 3.61
CA GLU A 82 -8.49 -10.02 2.30
C GLU A 82 -9.79 -10.80 2.09
N ASN A 83 -10.30 -11.47 3.14
CA ASN A 83 -11.62 -12.10 3.07
C ASN A 83 -12.73 -11.06 2.81
N ARG A 84 -12.62 -9.86 3.42
CA ARG A 84 -13.55 -8.77 3.16
C ARG A 84 -13.42 -8.21 1.74
N LEU A 85 -12.21 -8.15 1.18
CA LEU A 85 -11.99 -7.83 -0.22
C LEU A 85 -12.68 -8.87 -1.12
N CYS A 86 -12.47 -10.16 -0.85
CA CYS A 86 -13.05 -11.26 -1.62
C CYS A 86 -14.59 -11.23 -1.65
N TYR A 87 -15.22 -10.83 -0.54
CA TYR A 87 -16.65 -10.57 -0.48
C TYR A 87 -17.07 -9.46 -1.47
N TYR A 88 -16.37 -8.33 -1.50
CA TYR A 88 -16.66 -7.24 -2.45
C TYR A 88 -16.39 -7.64 -3.91
N LEU A 89 -15.41 -8.51 -4.16
CA LEU A 89 -15.09 -9.04 -5.49
C LEU A 89 -16.08 -10.11 -5.96
N GLY A 90 -17.00 -10.57 -5.11
CA GLY A 90 -17.92 -11.64 -5.48
C GLY A 90 -17.27 -13.02 -5.57
N ALA A 91 -16.10 -13.20 -4.94
CA ALA A 91 -15.27 -14.40 -5.00
C ALA A 91 -15.42 -15.31 -3.77
N SER A 92 -16.24 -14.90 -2.79
CA SER A 92 -16.62 -15.72 -1.64
C SER A 92 -17.94 -16.46 -1.88
N SER A 93 -18.14 -17.61 -1.22
CA SER A 93 -19.33 -18.46 -1.40
C SER A 93 -20.64 -17.81 -0.93
N ASP A 94 -20.55 -16.79 -0.08
CA ASP A 94 -21.65 -16.01 0.48
C ASP A 94 -21.93 -14.70 -0.29
N ALA A 95 -21.14 -14.38 -1.31
CA ALA A 95 -21.33 -13.15 -2.07
C ALA A 95 -22.53 -13.24 -3.02
N ALA A 96 -23.41 -12.23 -2.97
CA ALA A 96 -24.66 -12.20 -3.73
C ALA A 96 -24.47 -11.90 -5.23
N ALA A 97 -23.38 -11.26 -5.63
CA ALA A 97 -23.11 -10.87 -7.01
C ALA A 97 -21.72 -11.36 -7.45
N LYS A 98 -21.66 -12.14 -8.54
CA LYS A 98 -20.40 -12.54 -9.18
C LYS A 98 -19.83 -11.38 -10.01
N VAL A 99 -19.11 -10.48 -9.36
CA VAL A 99 -18.33 -9.41 -10.03
C VAL A 99 -16.89 -9.82 -10.34
N THR A 100 -16.56 -11.11 -10.17
CA THR A 100 -15.28 -11.74 -10.50
C THR A 100 -14.79 -11.43 -11.92
N GLY A 101 -15.71 -11.30 -12.88
CA GLY A 101 -15.42 -10.93 -14.26
C GLY A 101 -14.74 -9.56 -14.45
N GLU A 102 -14.89 -8.65 -13.48
CA GLU A 102 -14.22 -7.34 -13.49
C GLU A 102 -12.76 -7.41 -13.06
N VAL A 103 -12.35 -8.52 -12.46
CA VAL A 103 -10.97 -8.84 -12.12
C VAL A 103 -10.41 -9.82 -13.16
N SER A 104 -11.10 -10.93 -13.42
CA SER A 104 -10.56 -12.03 -14.22
C SER A 104 -10.23 -11.63 -15.65
N ARG A 105 -11.12 -10.91 -16.33
CA ARG A 105 -10.93 -10.45 -17.71
C ARG A 105 -9.76 -9.47 -17.88
N PRO A 106 -9.66 -8.36 -17.12
CA PRO A 106 -8.50 -7.47 -17.27
C PRO A 106 -7.21 -8.12 -16.80
N LEU A 107 -7.25 -8.98 -15.78
CA LEU A 107 -6.04 -9.63 -15.26
C LEU A 107 -5.52 -10.70 -16.23
N SER A 108 -6.39 -11.45 -16.91
CA SER A 108 -6.00 -12.36 -17.98
C SER A 108 -5.41 -11.63 -19.20
N ALA A 109 -5.81 -10.37 -19.41
CA ALA A 109 -5.25 -9.48 -20.42
C ALA A 109 -4.00 -8.72 -19.95
N HIS A 110 -3.41 -9.12 -18.81
CA HIS A 110 -2.21 -8.50 -18.22
C HIS A 110 -2.35 -6.99 -17.92
N VAL A 111 -3.57 -6.53 -17.67
CA VAL A 111 -3.80 -5.15 -17.22
C VAL A 111 -3.16 -4.99 -15.83
N PRO A 112 -2.35 -3.94 -15.61
CA PRO A 112 -1.72 -3.71 -14.32
C PRO A 112 -2.73 -3.65 -13.18
N VAL A 113 -2.42 -4.34 -12.08
CA VAL A 113 -3.31 -4.49 -10.91
C VAL A 113 -3.80 -3.15 -10.36
N HIS A 114 -2.93 -2.14 -10.28
CA HIS A 114 -3.33 -0.81 -9.79
C HIS A 114 -4.46 -0.18 -10.62
N LYS A 115 -4.50 -0.41 -11.95
CA LYS A 115 -5.60 0.07 -12.81
C LYS A 115 -6.89 -0.70 -12.58
N ILE A 116 -6.79 -1.99 -12.29
CA ILE A 116 -7.94 -2.83 -11.93
C ILE A 116 -8.54 -2.31 -10.61
N CYS A 117 -7.71 -2.13 -9.58
CA CYS A 117 -8.16 -1.60 -8.29
C CYS A 117 -8.77 -0.18 -8.40
N GLN A 118 -8.19 0.73 -9.19
CA GLN A 118 -8.80 2.04 -9.47
C GLN A 118 -10.16 1.93 -10.19
N LYS A 119 -10.34 0.95 -11.06
CA LYS A 119 -11.64 0.72 -11.71
C LYS A 119 -12.66 0.17 -10.73
N LEU A 120 -12.26 -0.75 -9.86
CA LEU A 120 -13.11 -1.32 -8.81
C LEU A 120 -13.52 -0.25 -7.79
N GLN A 121 -12.61 0.66 -7.42
CA GLN A 121 -12.88 1.80 -6.54
C GLN A 121 -14.03 2.67 -7.03
N ARG A 122 -14.13 2.88 -8.35
CA ARG A 122 -15.21 3.67 -8.95
C ARG A 122 -16.58 3.00 -8.82
N ARG A 123 -16.63 1.67 -8.64
CA ARG A 123 -17.88 0.93 -8.40
C ARG A 123 -18.19 0.86 -6.93
N ASP A 124 -17.18 0.57 -6.12
CA ASP A 124 -17.27 0.51 -4.67
C ASP A 124 -16.00 1.10 -4.03
N GLY A 125 -16.15 2.27 -3.42
CA GLY A 125 -15.06 2.96 -2.74
C GLY A 125 -14.50 2.16 -1.56
N GLN A 126 -15.31 1.28 -0.94
CA GLN A 126 -14.92 0.49 0.22
C GLN A 126 -13.79 -0.48 -0.08
N ILE A 127 -13.64 -0.92 -1.34
CA ILE A 127 -12.57 -1.80 -1.79
C ILE A 127 -11.19 -1.19 -1.50
N CYS A 128 -11.04 0.12 -1.76
CA CYS A 128 -9.77 0.82 -1.59
C CYS A 128 -9.60 1.45 -0.20
N GLU A 129 -10.66 1.49 0.60
CA GLU A 129 -10.61 1.85 2.02
C GLU A 129 -10.07 0.72 2.90
N LEU A 130 -10.02 -0.52 2.39
CA LEU A 130 -9.42 -1.64 3.09
C LEU A 130 -7.91 -1.40 3.29
N ARG A 131 -7.49 -1.45 4.56
CA ARG A 131 -6.10 -1.35 5.01
C ARG A 131 -5.72 -2.58 5.80
N TYR A 132 -4.50 -3.08 5.61
CA TYR A 132 -3.93 -4.02 6.56
C TYR A 132 -3.80 -3.32 7.91
N GLU A 133 -3.96 -4.08 8.99
CA GLU A 133 -3.64 -3.55 10.30
C GLU A 133 -2.13 -3.34 10.33
N ARG A 134 -1.70 -2.08 10.24
CA ARG A 134 -0.29 -1.74 10.38
C ARG A 134 0.13 -2.17 11.78
N PRO A 135 1.07 -3.13 11.93
CA PRO A 135 1.64 -3.40 13.24
C PRO A 135 2.22 -2.08 13.72
N VAL A 136 1.84 -1.66 14.92
CA VAL A 136 2.40 -0.46 15.54
C VAL A 136 3.87 -0.80 15.84
N LEU A 137 4.77 -0.35 14.98
CA LEU A 137 6.21 -0.62 15.10
C LEU A 137 6.84 0.22 16.22
N ASP A 138 6.16 1.31 16.62
CA ASP A 138 6.61 2.21 17.66
C ASP A 138 5.72 2.14 18.89
N TRP A 139 6.19 1.42 19.91
CA TRP A 139 5.60 1.36 21.23
C TRP A 139 6.12 2.48 22.15
N SER A 140 6.67 3.56 21.59
CA SER A 140 7.03 4.75 22.35
C SER A 140 5.81 5.33 23.06
N ARG A 141 6.07 5.91 24.23
CA ARG A 141 5.02 6.55 25.04
C ARG A 141 4.35 7.68 24.26
N ASP A 142 5.12 8.39 23.43
CA ASP A 142 4.63 9.51 22.62
C ASP A 142 3.69 9.03 21.51
N ALA A 143 3.99 7.93 20.82
CA ALA A 143 3.10 7.34 19.83
C ALA A 143 1.79 6.85 20.47
N LEU A 144 1.90 6.11 21.58
CA LEU A 144 0.76 5.56 22.30
C LEU A 144 -0.11 6.65 22.95
N SER A 145 0.49 7.78 23.35
CA SER A 145 -0.24 8.94 23.88
C SER A 145 -1.16 9.58 22.84
N LYS A 146 -0.88 9.44 21.53
CA LYS A 146 -1.71 9.97 20.43
C LYS A 146 -2.89 9.06 20.08
N MET A 147 -2.81 7.78 20.43
CA MET A 147 -3.88 6.80 20.16
C MET A 147 -5.07 6.99 21.11
N ARG A 148 -6.27 6.60 20.70
CA ARG A 148 -7.45 6.57 21.58
C ARG A 148 -7.39 5.34 22.48
N VAL A 149 -8.05 5.40 23.66
CA VAL A 149 -8.13 4.24 24.59
C VAL A 149 -8.68 2.99 23.90
N LEU A 150 -9.63 3.14 22.96
CA LEU A 150 -10.15 2.02 22.18
C LEU A 150 -9.10 1.37 21.27
N GLU A 151 -8.17 2.16 20.72
CA GLU A 151 -7.10 1.66 19.87
C GLU A 151 -6.02 0.96 20.72
N LEU A 152 -5.70 1.50 21.90
CA LEU A 152 -4.84 0.84 22.88
C LEU A 152 -5.42 -0.51 23.34
N LYS A 153 -6.74 -0.58 23.58
CA LYS A 153 -7.42 -1.85 23.89
C LYS A 153 -7.37 -2.85 22.75
N ARG A 154 -7.47 -2.40 21.49
CA ARG A 154 -7.34 -3.28 20.32
C ARG A 154 -5.92 -3.85 20.19
N VAL A 155 -4.90 -3.06 20.48
CA VAL A 155 -3.51 -3.53 20.53
C VAL A 155 -3.38 -4.70 21.50
N LEU A 156 -3.81 -4.53 22.75
CA LEU A 156 -3.75 -5.60 23.76
C LEU A 156 -4.54 -6.83 23.32
N ALA A 157 -5.78 -6.63 22.82
CA ALA A 157 -6.62 -7.73 22.34
C ALA A 157 -5.99 -8.49 21.15
N SER A 158 -5.27 -7.82 20.26
CA SER A 158 -4.56 -8.45 19.14
C SER A 158 -3.45 -9.41 19.59
N TRP A 159 -2.93 -9.21 20.80
CA TRP A 159 -1.95 -10.09 21.45
C TRP A 159 -2.57 -11.10 22.41
N GLY A 160 -3.90 -11.10 22.56
CA GLY A 160 -4.60 -11.89 23.57
C GLY A 160 -4.37 -11.37 25.01
N GLU A 161 -3.86 -10.15 25.16
CA GLU A 161 -3.66 -9.48 26.45
C GLU A 161 -4.91 -8.70 26.83
N GLU A 162 -5.23 -8.66 28.12
CA GLU A 162 -6.38 -7.89 28.64
C GLU A 162 -5.96 -7.12 29.89
N CYS A 163 -6.12 -5.79 29.89
CA CYS A 163 -5.94 -5.03 31.12
C CYS A 163 -7.23 -5.00 31.95
N ARG A 164 -7.29 -5.82 33.00
CA ARG A 164 -8.44 -5.89 33.92
C ARG A 164 -8.47 -4.78 34.96
N ALA A 165 -7.31 -4.19 35.27
CA ALA A 165 -7.15 -3.20 36.32
C ALA A 165 -6.90 -1.76 35.82
N CYS A 166 -6.77 -1.54 34.50
CA CYS A 166 -6.51 -0.21 33.95
C CYS A 166 -7.77 0.66 34.00
N LEU A 167 -7.68 1.80 34.69
CA LEU A 167 -8.71 2.84 34.76
C LEU A 167 -8.34 4.06 33.89
N GLU A 168 -7.06 4.39 33.86
CA GLU A 168 -6.51 5.53 33.14
C GLU A 168 -5.79 5.12 31.84
N LYS A 169 -5.70 6.06 30.91
CA LYS A 169 -5.02 5.86 29.62
C LYS A 169 -3.54 5.50 29.81
N SER A 170 -2.87 6.10 30.77
CA SER A 170 -1.48 5.83 31.16
C SER A 170 -1.24 4.36 31.47
N GLU A 171 -2.15 3.73 32.22
CA GLU A 171 -2.03 2.32 32.62
C GLU A 171 -2.10 1.38 31.41
N PHE A 172 -2.94 1.69 30.42
CA PHE A 172 -2.96 0.94 29.16
C PHE A 172 -1.64 1.11 28.39
N ILE A 173 -1.06 2.31 28.40
CA ILE A 173 0.21 2.58 27.73
C ILE A 173 1.35 1.81 28.39
N GLU A 174 1.42 1.82 29.73
CA GLU A 174 2.44 1.11 30.51
C GLU A 174 2.36 -0.40 30.28
N LEU A 175 1.16 -0.98 30.32
CA LEU A 175 0.99 -2.40 30.02
C LEU A 175 1.44 -2.74 28.59
N ILE A 176 1.07 -1.92 27.60
CA ILE A 176 1.50 -2.12 26.21
C ILE A 176 3.03 -2.10 26.11
N GLN A 177 3.70 -1.16 26.77
CA GLN A 177 5.17 -1.08 26.77
C GLN A 177 5.83 -2.28 27.45
N GLU A 178 5.20 -2.84 28.49
CA GLU A 178 5.70 -4.02 29.19
C GLU A 178 5.57 -5.29 28.34
N VAL A 179 4.44 -5.47 27.64
CA VAL A 179 4.16 -6.69 26.87
C VAL A 179 4.68 -6.62 25.44
N ALA A 180 4.83 -5.43 24.86
CA ALA A 180 5.26 -5.23 23.47
C ALA A 180 6.55 -5.99 23.08
N PRO A 181 7.63 -6.02 23.89
CA PRO A 181 8.85 -6.78 23.53
C PRO A 181 8.63 -8.29 23.41
N LYS A 182 7.66 -8.84 24.14
CA LYS A 182 7.31 -10.28 24.08
C LYS A 182 6.60 -10.60 22.77
N HIS A 183 5.78 -9.67 22.28
CA HIS A 183 4.97 -9.85 21.08
C HIS A 183 5.68 -9.35 19.80
N SER A 184 6.62 -8.41 19.89
CA SER A 184 7.39 -7.92 18.73
C SER A 184 8.28 -9.02 18.14
N THR A 185 8.88 -9.86 18.99
CA THR A 185 9.69 -11.01 18.57
C THR A 185 8.85 -12.16 18.02
N ALA A 186 7.61 -12.32 18.52
CA ALA A 186 6.65 -13.29 18.02
C ALA A 186 6.09 -12.90 16.65
N GLN A 187 5.78 -11.62 16.42
CA GLN A 187 5.30 -11.09 15.14
C GLN A 187 6.35 -11.20 14.02
N HIS A 188 7.64 -11.00 14.33
CA HIS A 188 8.71 -11.23 13.36
C HIS A 188 8.88 -12.72 12.98
N ARG A 189 8.52 -13.67 13.85
CA ARG A 189 8.60 -15.11 13.55
C ARG A 189 7.41 -15.58 12.71
N THR A 190 6.19 -15.15 13.06
CA THR A 190 4.98 -15.48 12.28
C THR A 190 5.08 -14.92 10.86
N HIS A 191 5.55 -13.68 10.69
CA HIS A 191 5.80 -13.13 9.37
C HIS A 191 6.93 -13.82 8.60
N ARG A 192 7.85 -14.55 9.23
CA ARG A 192 8.96 -15.26 8.54
C ARG A 192 8.61 -16.70 8.18
N GLU A 193 7.60 -17.28 8.83
CA GLU A 193 7.11 -18.63 8.54
C GLU A 193 6.01 -18.65 7.45
N GLU A 194 5.55 -17.47 7.01
CA GLU A 194 4.57 -17.29 5.92
C GLU A 194 5.15 -16.65 4.63
N PHE A 195 6.48 -16.70 4.43
CA PHE A 195 7.13 -16.42 3.14
C PHE A 195 7.84 -17.65 2.58
#